data_AF-A0ABD3QGF8-F1
#
_entry.id   AF-A0ABD3QGF8-F1
#
_cell.length_a   1.000
_cell.length_b   1.000
_cell.length_c   1.000
_cell.angle_alpha   90.00
_cell.angle_beta   90.00
_cell.angle_gamma   90.00
#
_symmetry.space_group_name_H-M   'P 1'
#
loop_
_entity.id
_entity.type
_entity.pdbx_description
1 polymer ?
#
loop_
_entity_poly.entity_id
_entity_poly.type
_entity_poly.pdbx_seq_one_letter_code
_entity_poly.pdbx_strand_id
1 'polypeptide(L)'
;MSNDISTHTLTSAGYKGSVFVATINEYPKTNEITEEHGKDRLDLMARASTCGKMFSVNLSGHLTCDDVFLVTEKTVREREKKRLTIEKTKRERMMRVEAKAKHVLETKGIDGNSEVHLQTKRRLNGWKGLQAKGLKEPVACVPSTDEEEQMLLDASKENIELGDTALGRVKRRKMSECKQALRDMSEEEFQDLIAARANRATENECERDGGVGAV
;
A
#
# COMPACT_ATOMS: atom_id res chain seq x y z
N MET A 1 -24.40 24.99 25.76
CA MET A 1 -24.85 24.04 26.79
C MET A 1 -24.17 24.24 28.13
N SER A 2 -22.88 23.96 28.32
CA SER A 2 -22.26 24.09 29.65
C SER A 2 -22.25 25.54 30.19
N ASN A 3 -22.01 26.53 29.32
CA ASN A 3 -22.07 27.95 29.68
C ASN A 3 -23.49 28.41 30.09
N ASP A 4 -24.51 27.95 29.37
CA ASP A 4 -25.91 28.30 29.64
C ASP A 4 -26.37 27.74 31.00
N ILE A 5 -25.95 26.51 31.32
CA ILE A 5 -26.24 25.89 32.61
C ILE A 5 -25.56 26.66 33.74
N SER A 6 -24.29 27.03 33.60
CA SER A 6 -23.56 27.78 34.63
C SER A 6 -24.13 29.18 34.86
N THR A 7 -24.48 29.91 33.81
CA THR A 7 -25.05 31.26 33.89
C THR A 7 -26.47 31.24 34.47
N HIS A 8 -27.29 30.25 34.09
CA HIS A 8 -28.62 30.05 34.68
C HIS A 8 -28.53 29.68 36.17
N THR A 9 -27.61 28.79 36.56
CA THR A 9 -27.44 28.37 37.95
C THR A 9 -27.01 29.52 38.86
N LEU A 10 -26.07 30.36 38.40
CA LEU A 10 -25.64 31.56 39.14
C LEU A 10 -26.77 32.58 39.27
N THR A 11 -27.58 32.73 38.23
CA THR A 11 -28.75 33.62 38.23
C THR A 11 -29.82 33.15 39.21
N SER A 12 -30.11 31.84 39.24
CA SER A 12 -31.04 31.22 40.19
C SER A 12 -30.55 31.29 41.63
N ALA A 13 -29.23 31.32 41.86
CA ALA A 13 -28.63 31.52 43.18
C ALA A 13 -28.56 33.01 43.62
N GLY A 14 -29.13 33.93 42.84
CA GLY A 14 -29.20 35.36 43.17
C GLY A 14 -27.98 36.18 42.74
N TYR A 15 -27.01 35.58 42.03
CA TYR A 15 -25.86 36.29 41.46
C TYR A 15 -26.14 36.78 40.04
N LYS A 16 -25.41 37.79 39.57
CA LYS A 16 -25.57 38.33 38.21
C LYS A 16 -24.86 37.44 37.17
N GLY A 17 -25.45 36.29 36.85
CA GLY A 17 -24.89 35.31 35.91
C GLY A 17 -24.62 35.83 34.50
N SER A 18 -25.26 36.93 34.09
CA SER A 18 -25.07 37.59 32.80
C SER A 18 -23.63 38.07 32.53
N VAL A 19 -22.83 38.25 33.58
CA VAL A 19 -21.42 38.69 33.46
C VAL A 19 -20.51 37.58 32.95
N PHE A 20 -20.91 36.32 33.11
CA PHE A 20 -20.14 35.14 32.69
C PHE A 20 -20.62 34.54 31.36
N VAL A 21 -21.62 35.15 30.73
CA VAL A 21 -22.04 34.76 29.39
C VAL A 21 -20.87 35.01 28.43
N ALA A 22 -20.37 33.94 27.85
CA ALA A 22 -19.27 33.98 26.90
C ALA A 22 -19.77 33.42 25.57
N THR A 23 -19.70 34.25 24.53
CA THR A 23 -20.00 33.83 23.16
C THR A 23 -18.78 33.10 22.62
N ILE A 24 -18.91 31.79 22.39
CA ILE A 24 -17.90 31.05 21.66
C ILE A 24 -18.06 31.44 20.20
N ASN A 25 -17.09 32.20 19.67
CA ASN A 25 -17.03 32.46 18.24
C ASN A 25 -16.74 31.13 17.52
N GLU A 26 -17.66 30.71 16.66
CA GLU A 26 -17.42 29.56 15.80
C GLU A 26 -16.29 29.91 14.83
N TYR A 27 -15.11 29.34 15.09
CA TYR A 27 -14.03 29.37 14.12
C TYR A 27 -14.46 28.55 12.91
N PRO A 28 -14.16 29.00 11.67
CA PRO A 28 -14.45 28.20 10.50
C PRO A 28 -13.77 26.85 10.67
N LYS A 29 -14.56 25.78 10.69
CA LYS A 29 -14.02 24.42 10.70
C LYS A 29 -13.16 24.29 9.45
N THR A 30 -11.89 23.95 9.63
CA THR A 30 -11.04 23.56 8.50
C THR A 30 -11.71 22.38 7.79
N ASN A 31 -12.03 22.56 6.52
CA ASN A 31 -12.55 21.50 5.68
C ASN A 31 -11.58 20.31 5.72
N GLU A 32 -12.12 19.09 5.78
CA GLU A 32 -11.33 17.88 5.60
C GLU A 32 -10.68 17.95 4.22
N ILE A 33 -9.35 18.07 4.19
CA ILE A 33 -8.60 18.30 2.95
C ILE A 33 -8.58 17.03 2.08
N THR A 34 -8.87 15.87 2.66
CA THR A 34 -8.75 14.57 1.99
C THR A 34 -9.86 13.63 2.37
N GLU A 35 -10.51 13.03 1.37
CA GLU A 35 -11.49 11.97 1.55
C GLU A 35 -10.83 10.71 2.13
N GLU A 36 -11.60 9.96 2.95
CA GLU A 36 -11.18 8.65 3.45
C GLU A 36 -10.85 7.71 2.29
N HIS A 37 -9.77 6.93 2.41
CA HIS A 37 -9.25 6.05 1.35
C HIS A 37 -8.86 6.74 0.03
N GLY A 38 -8.92 8.08 -0.03
CA GLY A 38 -8.53 8.86 -1.20
C GLY A 38 -7.05 8.72 -1.51
N LYS A 39 -6.71 8.76 -2.81
CA LYS A 39 -5.31 8.65 -3.28
C LYS A 39 -4.39 9.68 -2.63
N ASP A 40 -4.85 10.92 -2.51
CA ASP A 40 -4.11 12.03 -1.92
C ASP A 40 -3.85 11.81 -0.42
N ARG A 41 -4.83 11.26 0.31
CA ARG A 41 -4.68 10.88 1.72
C ARG A 41 -3.62 9.79 1.89
N LEU A 42 -3.72 8.74 1.08
CA LEU A 42 -2.77 7.62 1.09
C LEU A 42 -1.35 8.09 0.71
N ASP A 43 -1.22 9.02 -0.24
CA ASP A 43 0.06 9.64 -0.61
C ASP A 43 0.66 10.47 0.51
N LEU A 44 -0.16 11.27 1.20
CA LEU A 44 0.27 12.05 2.37
C LEU A 44 0.68 11.13 3.53
N MET A 45 -0.08 10.08 3.79
CA MET A 45 0.26 9.08 4.81
C MET A 45 1.53 8.31 4.49
N ALA A 46 1.75 7.92 3.23
CA ALA A 46 2.98 7.24 2.82
C ALA A 46 4.24 8.09 3.09
N ARG A 47 4.10 9.43 3.08
CA ARG A 47 5.17 10.39 3.41
C ARG A 47 5.25 10.70 4.90
N ALA A 48 4.21 10.40 5.68
CA ALA A 48 4.14 10.70 7.09
C ALA A 48 4.97 9.68 7.91
N SER A 49 6.22 10.04 8.17
CA SER A 49 7.18 9.17 8.89
C SER A 49 6.99 9.10 10.41
N THR A 50 6.04 9.85 10.99
CA THR A 50 5.86 9.98 12.44
C THR A 50 4.40 9.81 12.83
N CYS A 51 4.13 9.26 14.02
CA CYS A 51 2.78 9.09 14.56
C CYS A 51 1.95 10.39 14.53
N GLY A 52 2.53 11.53 14.92
CA GLY A 52 1.84 12.83 14.87
C GLY A 52 1.41 13.25 13.47
N LYS A 53 2.27 13.07 12.46
CA LYS A 53 1.91 13.35 11.05
C LYS A 53 0.82 12.40 10.54
N MET A 54 0.88 11.12 10.90
CA MET A 54 -0.16 10.14 10.56
C MET A 54 -1.49 10.54 11.19
N PHE A 55 -1.48 10.97 12.45
CA PHE A 55 -2.65 11.47 13.17
C PHE A 55 -3.27 12.70 12.50
N SER A 56 -2.44 13.65 12.05
CA SER A 56 -2.91 14.85 11.33
C SER A 56 -3.56 14.54 9.99
N VAL A 57 -3.00 13.59 9.22
CA VAL A 57 -3.57 13.18 7.92
C VAL A 57 -4.83 12.33 8.11
N ASN A 58 -4.83 11.46 9.12
CA ASN A 58 -5.98 10.61 9.44
C ASN A 58 -7.10 11.30 10.20
N LEU A 59 -6.96 12.59 10.52
CA LEU A 59 -7.91 13.37 11.31
C LEU A 59 -8.29 12.66 12.62
N SER A 60 -7.29 12.19 13.37
CA SER A 60 -7.47 11.39 14.60
C SER A 60 -7.94 9.94 14.40
N GLY A 61 -7.88 9.39 13.18
CA GLY A 61 -8.12 7.97 12.94
C GLY A 61 -7.15 7.05 13.70
N HIS A 62 -7.66 5.93 14.20
CA HIS A 62 -6.89 4.94 14.95
C HIS A 62 -5.79 4.29 14.07
N LEU A 63 -4.70 3.82 14.69
CA LEU A 63 -3.57 3.15 13.99
C LEU A 63 -3.98 1.86 13.24
N THR A 64 -5.18 1.34 13.49
CA THR A 64 -5.74 0.16 12.83
C THR A 64 -6.81 0.50 11.80
N CYS A 65 -6.91 1.76 11.37
CA CYS A 65 -7.80 2.12 10.27
C CYS A 65 -7.34 1.50 8.95
N ASP A 66 -8.30 1.29 8.05
CA ASP A 66 -8.10 0.66 6.75
C ASP A 66 -7.04 1.40 5.90
N ASP A 67 -6.94 2.73 6.02
CA ASP A 67 -5.92 3.54 5.36
C ASP A 67 -4.49 3.11 5.67
N VAL A 68 -4.20 2.74 6.93
CA VAL A 68 -2.86 2.28 7.31
C VAL A 68 -2.50 1.01 6.55
N PHE A 69 -3.44 0.08 6.42
CA PHE A 69 -3.22 -1.15 5.65
C PHE A 69 -3.06 -0.87 4.16
N LEU A 70 -3.88 0.03 3.59
CA LEU A 70 -3.78 0.44 2.19
C LEU A 70 -2.42 1.08 1.88
N VAL A 71 -1.95 2.00 2.74
CA VAL A 71 -0.63 2.63 2.61
C VAL A 71 0.49 1.60 2.67
N THR A 72 0.43 0.65 3.61
CA THR A 72 1.47 -0.37 3.71
C THR A 72 1.56 -1.20 2.44
N GLU A 73 0.43 -1.67 1.90
CA GLU A 73 0.40 -2.44 0.66
C GLU A 73 0.89 -1.60 -0.53
N LYS A 74 0.54 -0.30 -0.58
CA LYS A 74 1.07 0.66 -1.57
C LYS A 74 2.58 0.72 -1.55
N THR A 75 3.18 0.89 -0.38
CA THR A 75 4.64 0.99 -0.28
C THR A 75 5.35 -0.30 -0.71
N VAL A 76 4.72 -1.47 -0.47
CA VAL A 76 5.25 -2.76 -0.92
C VAL A 76 5.19 -2.86 -2.44
N ARG A 77 4.05 -2.54 -3.06
CA ARG A 77 3.90 -2.54 -4.53
C ARG A 77 4.85 -1.58 -5.22
N GLU A 78 5.06 -0.39 -4.68
CA GLU A 78 6.01 0.58 -5.23
C GLU A 78 7.45 0.08 -5.19
N ARG A 79 7.86 -0.61 -4.11
CA ARG A 79 9.19 -1.23 -4.00
C ARG A 79 9.35 -2.35 -5.03
N GLU A 80 8.32 -3.17 -5.19
CA GLU A 80 8.32 -4.28 -6.13
C GLU A 80 8.39 -3.79 -7.59
N LYS A 81 7.57 -2.80 -7.94
CA LYS A 81 7.60 -2.12 -9.23
C LYS A 81 8.99 -1.56 -9.54
N LYS A 82 9.64 -0.89 -8.58
CA LYS A 82 11.02 -0.38 -8.74
C LYS A 82 12.02 -1.50 -8.97
N ARG A 83 11.92 -2.60 -8.22
CA ARG A 83 12.80 -3.77 -8.39
C ARG A 83 12.68 -4.38 -9.79
N LEU A 84 11.46 -4.69 -10.21
CA LEU A 84 11.16 -5.31 -11.50
C LEU A 84 11.55 -4.41 -12.68
N THR A 85 11.31 -3.10 -12.58
CA THR A 85 11.74 -2.14 -13.62
C THR A 85 13.26 -2.03 -13.75
N ILE A 86 13.99 -2.02 -12.62
CA ILE A 86 15.46 -2.02 -12.65
C ILE A 86 15.98 -3.30 -13.30
N GLU A 87 15.38 -4.44 -12.97
CA GLU A 87 15.80 -5.73 -13.53
C GLU A 87 15.52 -5.82 -15.04
N LYS A 88 14.32 -5.44 -15.47
CA LYS A 88 13.94 -5.37 -16.90
C LYS A 88 14.89 -4.45 -17.68
N THR A 89 15.12 -3.23 -17.19
CA THR A 89 16.03 -2.28 -17.86
C THR A 89 17.49 -2.78 -17.90
N LYS A 90 17.95 -3.51 -16.88
CA LYS A 90 19.27 -4.14 -16.87
C LYS A 90 19.37 -5.22 -17.95
N ARG A 91 18.36 -6.09 -18.08
CA ARG A 91 18.31 -7.14 -19.12
C ARG A 91 18.26 -6.55 -20.53
N GLU A 92 17.39 -5.56 -20.76
CA GLU A 92 17.31 -4.86 -22.05
C GLU A 92 18.65 -4.21 -22.46
N ARG A 93 19.38 -3.63 -21.50
CA ARG A 93 20.72 -3.08 -21.75
C ARG A 93 21.71 -4.18 -22.13
N MET A 94 21.71 -5.31 -21.43
CA MET A 94 22.59 -6.44 -21.74
C MET A 94 22.29 -7.01 -23.13
N MET A 95 21.01 -7.23 -23.49
CA MET A 95 20.60 -7.67 -24.83
C MET A 95 21.06 -6.70 -25.92
N ARG A 96 20.92 -5.38 -25.71
CA ARG A 96 21.38 -4.38 -26.68
C ARG A 96 22.89 -4.40 -26.86
N VAL A 97 23.66 -4.65 -25.80
CA VAL A 97 25.12 -4.79 -25.88
C VAL A 97 25.50 -6.06 -26.61
N GLU A 98 24.83 -7.18 -26.33
CA GLU A 98 25.06 -8.47 -26.99
C GLU A 98 24.76 -8.39 -28.50
N ALA A 99 23.60 -7.83 -28.88
CA ALA A 99 23.23 -7.63 -30.27
C ALA A 99 24.25 -6.74 -31.02
N LYS A 100 24.74 -5.67 -30.38
CA LYS A 100 25.81 -4.82 -30.95
C LYS A 100 27.13 -5.59 -31.08
N ALA A 101 27.50 -6.39 -30.09
CA ALA A 101 28.73 -7.18 -30.12
C ALA A 101 28.69 -8.23 -31.25
N LYS A 102 27.57 -8.93 -31.39
CA LYS A 102 27.33 -9.88 -32.48
C LYS A 102 27.40 -9.21 -33.85
N HIS A 103 26.72 -8.07 -34.01
CA HIS A 103 26.77 -7.29 -35.25
C HIS A 103 28.20 -6.84 -35.60
N VAL A 104 29.00 -6.41 -34.61
CA VAL A 104 30.42 -6.03 -34.81
C VAL A 104 31.28 -7.22 -35.22
N LEU A 105 31.06 -8.41 -34.64
CA LEU A 105 31.75 -9.64 -35.03
C LEU A 105 31.44 -10.03 -36.48
N GLU A 106 30.18 -9.90 -36.90
CA GLU A 106 29.73 -10.20 -38.27
C GLU A 106 30.28 -9.20 -39.30
N THR A 107 30.36 -7.90 -38.95
CA THR A 107 30.80 -6.85 -39.89
C THR A 107 32.32 -6.60 -39.93
N LYS A 108 33.05 -6.78 -38.81
CA LYS A 108 34.50 -6.47 -38.74
C LYS A 108 35.42 -7.64 -39.07
N GLY A 109 34.94 -8.61 -39.86
CA GLY A 109 35.78 -9.62 -40.50
C GLY A 109 36.65 -9.09 -41.64
N ILE A 110 36.67 -7.77 -41.90
CA ILE A 110 37.40 -7.17 -43.03
C ILE A 110 38.36 -6.09 -42.54
N ASP A 111 39.61 -6.25 -42.93
CA ASP A 111 40.79 -5.47 -42.59
C ASP A 111 40.63 -3.97 -42.89
N GLY A 112 40.71 -3.14 -41.84
CA GLY A 112 40.72 -1.68 -41.99
C GLY A 112 41.54 -1.02 -40.88
N ASN A 113 42.67 -0.42 -41.24
CA ASN A 113 43.67 0.13 -40.31
C ASN A 113 43.29 1.52 -39.75
N SER A 114 42.18 1.62 -39.01
CA SER A 114 41.83 2.85 -38.26
C SER A 114 42.13 2.71 -36.76
N GLU A 115 42.39 3.82 -36.06
CA GLU A 115 42.63 3.86 -34.60
C GLU A 115 41.53 3.13 -33.79
N VAL A 116 40.28 3.29 -34.24
CA VAL A 116 39.09 2.61 -33.68
C VAL A 116 39.15 1.09 -33.91
N HIS A 117 39.72 0.64 -35.03
CA HIS A 117 39.95 -0.77 -35.33
C HIS A 117 41.03 -1.36 -34.41
N LEU A 118 42.11 -0.62 -34.12
CA LEU A 118 43.17 -1.07 -33.21
C LEU A 118 42.65 -1.30 -31.78
N GLN A 119 41.82 -0.38 -31.28
CA GLN A 119 41.21 -0.49 -29.96
C GLN A 119 40.17 -1.63 -29.90
N THR A 120 39.43 -1.85 -31.00
CA THR A 120 38.51 -2.99 -31.14
C THR A 120 39.29 -4.32 -31.16
N LYS A 121 40.40 -4.40 -31.90
CA LYS A 121 41.30 -5.57 -31.95
C LYS A 121 41.91 -5.89 -30.59
N ARG A 122 42.37 -4.88 -29.85
CA ARG A 122 42.86 -5.04 -28.45
C ARG A 122 41.80 -5.64 -27.54
N ARG A 123 40.56 -5.15 -27.61
CA ARG A 123 39.44 -5.71 -26.83
C ARG A 123 39.13 -7.15 -27.25
N LEU A 124 39.09 -7.43 -28.55
CA LEU A 124 38.87 -8.79 -29.08
C LEU A 124 39.95 -9.79 -28.62
N ASN A 125 41.21 -9.37 -28.66
CA ASN A 125 42.34 -10.18 -28.17
C ASN A 125 42.28 -10.39 -26.65
N GLY A 126 41.84 -9.38 -25.89
CA GLY A 126 41.54 -9.52 -24.47
C GLY A 126 40.45 -10.55 -24.19
N TRP A 127 39.37 -10.55 -24.99
CA TRP A 127 38.30 -11.55 -24.91
C TRP A 127 38.78 -12.96 -25.25
N LYS A 128 39.57 -13.14 -26.32
CA LYS A 128 40.21 -14.43 -26.65
C LYS A 128 41.13 -14.92 -25.53
N GLY A 129 41.85 -14.00 -24.88
CA GLY A 129 42.69 -14.30 -23.72
C GLY A 129 41.90 -14.70 -22.47
N LEU A 130 40.65 -14.26 -22.33
CA LEU A 130 39.75 -14.69 -21.24
C LEU A 130 39.13 -16.07 -21.53
N GLN A 131 38.73 -16.35 -22.77
CA GLN A 131 38.29 -17.68 -23.20
C GLN A 131 39.41 -18.73 -23.02
N ALA A 132 40.65 -18.40 -23.40
CA ALA A 132 41.81 -19.28 -23.22
C ALA A 132 42.12 -19.59 -21.74
N LYS A 133 41.67 -18.73 -20.81
CA LYS A 133 41.77 -18.94 -19.36
C LYS A 133 40.60 -19.75 -18.79
N GLY A 134 39.72 -20.28 -19.63
CA GLY A 134 38.58 -21.10 -19.22
C GLY A 134 37.47 -20.32 -18.52
N LEU A 135 37.42 -18.98 -18.66
CA LEU A 135 36.27 -18.22 -18.17
C LEU A 135 35.05 -18.59 -19.02
N LYS A 136 34.03 -19.15 -18.36
CA LYS A 136 32.74 -19.49 -18.94
C LYS A 136 32.15 -18.27 -19.66
N GLU A 137 31.59 -18.50 -20.84
CA GLU A 137 30.89 -17.44 -21.58
C GLU A 137 29.84 -16.77 -20.68
N PRO A 138 29.66 -15.44 -20.80
CA PRO A 138 28.60 -14.76 -20.08
C PRO A 138 27.28 -15.46 -20.35
N VAL A 139 26.52 -15.74 -19.29
CA VAL A 139 25.17 -16.32 -19.42
C VAL A 139 24.38 -15.46 -20.42
N ALA A 140 23.85 -16.10 -21.47
CA ALA A 140 23.05 -15.43 -22.48
C ALA A 140 21.94 -14.62 -21.81
N CYS A 141 21.78 -13.36 -22.22
CA CYS A 141 20.74 -12.52 -21.62
C CYS A 141 19.37 -12.98 -22.13
N VAL A 142 18.63 -13.70 -21.28
CA VAL A 142 17.28 -14.17 -21.61
C VAL A 142 16.30 -12.98 -21.55
N PRO A 143 15.36 -12.86 -22.51
CA PRO A 143 14.25 -11.92 -22.41
C PRO A 143 13.46 -12.12 -21.12
N SER A 144 12.81 -11.07 -20.63
CA SER A 144 11.87 -11.20 -19.52
C SER A 144 10.76 -12.17 -19.87
N THR A 145 10.36 -12.99 -18.91
CA THR A 145 9.28 -13.96 -19.09
C THR A 145 7.92 -13.28 -19.00
N ASP A 146 6.89 -13.88 -19.60
CA ASP A 146 5.52 -13.38 -19.51
C ASP A 146 5.04 -13.25 -18.05
N GLU A 147 5.52 -14.15 -17.17
CA GLU A 147 5.25 -14.10 -15.73
C GLU A 147 5.83 -12.84 -15.07
N GLU A 148 7.07 -12.46 -15.41
CA GLU A 148 7.69 -11.23 -14.90
C GLU A 148 6.96 -9.98 -15.40
N GLU A 149 6.49 -10.00 -16.64
CA GLU A 149 5.69 -8.90 -17.20
C GLU A 149 4.32 -8.80 -16.49
N GLN A 150 3.69 -9.93 -16.22
CA GLN A 150 2.45 -10.00 -15.45
C GLN A 150 2.65 -9.45 -14.02
N MET A 151 3.73 -9.85 -13.34
CA MET A 151 4.06 -9.33 -12.01
C MET A 151 4.29 -7.82 -12.03
N LEU A 152 4.95 -7.29 -13.06
CA LEU A 152 5.16 -5.85 -13.21
C LEU A 152 3.84 -5.11 -13.46
N LEU A 153 2.92 -5.69 -14.23
CA LEU A 153 1.58 -5.14 -14.44
C LEU A 153 0.79 -5.11 -13.13
N ASP A 154 0.80 -6.22 -12.38
CA ASP A 154 0.12 -6.31 -11.09
C ASP A 154 0.68 -5.33 -10.05
N ALA A 155 2.01 -5.20 -9.97
CA ALA A 155 2.66 -4.21 -9.11
C ALA A 155 2.44 -2.76 -9.59
N SER A 156 2.05 -2.55 -10.85
CA SER A 156 1.77 -1.24 -11.43
C SER A 156 0.32 -0.79 -11.28
N LYS A 157 -0.59 -1.65 -10.79
CA LYS A 157 -1.98 -1.28 -10.51
C LYS A 157 -2.00 -0.16 -9.46
N GLU A 158 -2.60 0.98 -9.84
CA GLU A 158 -2.67 2.16 -8.96
C GLU A 158 -3.77 2.03 -7.90
N ASN A 159 -4.83 1.29 -8.20
CA ASN A 159 -5.93 1.06 -7.28
C ASN A 159 -5.59 -0.10 -6.36
N ILE A 160 -5.55 0.18 -5.06
CA ILE A 160 -5.31 -0.81 -4.01
C ILE A 160 -6.57 -0.88 -3.19
N GLU A 161 -7.20 -2.05 -3.19
CA GLU A 161 -8.38 -2.29 -2.37
C GLU A 161 -7.99 -2.91 -1.04
N LEU A 162 -8.85 -2.79 -0.03
CA LEU A 162 -8.58 -3.43 1.26
C LEU A 162 -8.38 -4.95 1.13
N GLY A 163 -9.05 -5.57 0.16
CA GLY A 163 -8.90 -6.99 -0.18
C GLY A 163 -7.49 -7.38 -0.64
N ASP A 164 -6.74 -6.43 -1.20
CA ASP A 164 -5.35 -6.63 -1.61
C ASP A 164 -4.39 -6.62 -0.44
N THR A 165 -4.75 -5.97 0.66
CA THR A 165 -3.86 -5.85 1.82
C THR A 165 -3.69 -7.21 2.52
N ALA A 166 -2.66 -7.32 3.36
CA ALA A 166 -2.50 -8.48 4.24
C ALA A 166 -3.75 -8.74 5.10
N LEU A 167 -4.39 -7.69 5.61
CA LEU A 167 -5.65 -7.80 6.35
C LEU A 167 -6.77 -8.38 5.49
N GLY A 168 -6.92 -7.91 4.25
CA GLY A 168 -7.89 -8.43 3.29
C GLY A 168 -7.68 -9.92 3.00
N ARG A 169 -6.43 -10.33 2.78
CA ARG A 169 -6.06 -11.75 2.57
C ARG A 169 -6.41 -12.61 3.79
N VAL A 170 -6.16 -12.12 5.01
CA VAL A 170 -6.53 -12.82 6.26
C VAL A 170 -8.04 -12.91 6.42
N LYS A 171 -8.79 -11.81 6.20
CA LYS A 171 -10.26 -11.81 6.25
C LYS A 171 -10.84 -12.84 5.27
N ARG A 172 -10.31 -12.89 4.03
CA ARG A 172 -10.73 -13.85 3.01
C ARG A 172 -10.45 -15.29 3.43
N ARG A 173 -9.27 -15.56 4.00
CA ARG A 173 -8.91 -16.89 4.49
C ARG A 173 -9.85 -17.34 5.61
N LYS A 174 -10.06 -16.50 6.63
CA LYS A 174 -10.99 -16.78 7.72
C LYS A 174 -12.41 -17.05 7.21
N MET A 175 -12.88 -16.26 6.25
CA MET A 175 -14.20 -16.48 5.65
C MET A 175 -14.28 -17.82 4.90
N SER A 176 -13.22 -18.20 4.19
CA SER A 176 -13.14 -19.49 3.50
C SER A 176 -13.11 -20.67 4.48
N GLU A 177 -12.34 -20.57 5.55
CA GLU A 177 -12.28 -21.55 6.64
C GLU A 177 -13.66 -21.70 7.29
N CYS A 178 -14.34 -20.58 7.57
CA CYS A 178 -15.70 -20.59 8.11
C CYS A 178 -16.69 -21.28 7.15
N LYS A 179 -16.62 -21.00 5.85
CA LYS A 179 -17.44 -21.69 4.84
C LYS A 179 -17.16 -23.19 4.73
N GLN A 180 -15.91 -23.60 4.93
CA GLN A 180 -15.55 -25.01 4.97
C GLN A 180 -16.12 -25.67 6.22
N ALA A 181 -15.90 -25.06 7.40
CA ALA A 181 -16.43 -25.56 8.66
C ALA A 181 -17.96 -25.70 8.63
N LEU A 182 -18.68 -24.75 8.02
CA LEU A 182 -20.13 -24.83 7.84
C LEU A 182 -20.58 -26.06 7.03
N ARG A 183 -19.74 -26.61 6.14
CA ARG A 183 -20.08 -27.84 5.40
C ARG A 183 -19.90 -29.10 6.24
N ASP A 184 -18.99 -29.05 7.19
CA ASP A 184 -18.60 -30.20 8.02
C ASP A 184 -19.38 -30.23 9.35
N MET A 185 -20.19 -29.21 9.61
CA MET A 185 -20.95 -28.99 10.84
C MET A 185 -22.27 -29.75 10.84
N SER A 186 -22.68 -30.23 12.01
CA SER A 186 -24.00 -30.83 12.21
C SER A 186 -25.11 -29.77 12.21
N GLU A 187 -26.35 -30.20 11.97
CA GLU A 187 -27.51 -29.28 11.98
C GLU A 187 -27.68 -28.63 13.37
N GLU A 188 -27.42 -29.37 14.46
CA GLU A 188 -27.51 -28.84 15.83
C GLU A 188 -26.51 -27.70 16.07
N GLU A 189 -25.24 -27.89 15.70
CA GLU A 189 -24.20 -26.86 15.81
C GLU A 189 -24.49 -25.63 14.91
N PHE A 190 -25.14 -25.85 13.75
CA PHE A 190 -25.56 -24.77 12.87
C PHE A 190 -26.72 -23.95 13.46
N GLN A 191 -27.68 -24.61 14.10
CA GLN A 191 -28.78 -23.93 14.81
C GLN A 191 -28.26 -23.10 15.98
N ASP A 192 -27.26 -23.59 16.72
CA ASP A 192 -26.60 -22.83 17.79
C ASP A 192 -25.94 -21.54 17.26
N LEU A 193 -25.29 -21.60 16.09
CA LEU A 193 -24.73 -20.41 15.43
C LEU A 193 -25.80 -19.39 15.00
N ILE A 194 -26.94 -19.86 14.49
CA ILE A 194 -28.07 -18.99 14.14
C ILE A 194 -28.61 -18.31 15.40
N ALA A 195 -28.83 -19.07 16.48
CA ALA A 195 -29.29 -18.54 17.75
C ALA A 195 -28.32 -17.51 18.33
N ALA A 196 -27.01 -17.80 18.31
CA ALA A 196 -25.98 -16.87 18.75
C ALA A 196 -25.96 -15.56 17.92
N ARG A 197 -26.15 -15.66 16.59
CA ARG A 197 -26.23 -14.48 15.72
C ARG A 197 -27.49 -13.65 15.98
N ALA A 198 -28.62 -14.30 16.25
CA ALA A 198 -29.88 -13.63 16.58
C ALA A 198 -29.76 -12.87 17.92
N ASN A 199 -29.14 -13.47 18.94
CA ASN A 199 -28.92 -12.83 20.24
C ASN A 199 -27.99 -11.61 20.16
N ARG A 200 -27.00 -11.62 19.25
CA ARG A 200 -26.14 -10.45 19.02
C ARG A 200 -26.90 -9.27 18.37
N ALA A 201 -27.97 -9.56 17.62
CA ALA A 201 -28.80 -8.51 17.03
C ALA A 201 -29.62 -7.78 18.11
N THR A 202 -30.09 -8.49 19.13
CA THR A 202 -30.87 -7.91 20.23
C THR A 202 -30.01 -7.16 21.26
N GLU A 203 -28.78 -7.60 21.51
CA GLU A 203 -27.82 -6.87 22.37
C GLU A 203 -27.47 -5.47 21.80
N ASN A 204 -27.27 -5.35 20.48
CA ASN A 204 -26.99 -4.07 19.81
C ASN A 204 -28.20 -3.12 19.75
N GLU A 205 -29.41 -3.61 20.01
CA GLU A 205 -30.62 -2.77 20.14
C GLU A 205 -30.75 -2.24 21.58
N CYS A 206 -30.45 -3.06 22.59
CA CYS A 206 -30.39 -2.62 23.99
C CYS A 206 -29.34 -1.53 24.25
N GLU A 207 -28.17 -1.56 23.61
CA GLU A 207 -27.14 -0.52 23.78
C GLU A 207 -27.53 0.83 23.14
N ARG A 208 -28.43 0.83 22.14
CA ARG A 208 -28.89 2.08 21.50
C ARG A 208 -30.00 2.79 22.28
N ASP A 209 -30.79 2.06 23.06
CA ASP A 209 -31.84 2.64 23.91
C ASP A 209 -31.34 3.05 25.30
N GLY A 210 -30.15 2.61 25.72
CA GLY A 210 -29.53 3.01 27.00
C GLY A 210 -28.89 4.41 27.02
N GLY A 211 -28.90 5.14 25.90
CA GLY A 211 -28.19 6.42 25.74
C GLY A 211 -29.00 7.70 26.03
N VAL A 212 -30.26 7.59 26.49
CA VAL A 212 -31.07 8.76 26.88
C VAL A 212 -31.58 8.58 28.31
N GLY A 213 -30.72 8.86 29.28
CA GLY A 213 -31.12 8.92 30.68
C GLY A 213 -29.94 8.90 31.64
N ALA A 214 -29.71 10.03 32.33
CA ALA A 214 -28.60 10.36 33.23
C ALA A 214 -27.30 10.76 32.49
N VAL A 215 -26.79 11.99 32.58
CA VAL A 215 -26.77 12.96 33.69
C VAL A 215 -26.92 14.38 33.15
#